data_AF-A0AAU5YHU5-F1
#
_entry.id   AF-A0AAU5YHU5-F1
#
_cell.length_a   1.000
_cell.length_b   1.000
_cell.length_c   1.000
_cell.angle_alpha   90.00
_cell.angle_beta   90.00
_cell.angle_gamma   90.00
#
_symmetry.space_group_name_H-M   'P 1'
#
loop_
_entity.id
_entity.type
_entity.pdbx_description
1 polymer ?
#
loop_
_entity_poly.entity_id
_entity_poly.type
_entity_poly.pdbx_seq_one_letter_code
_entity_poly.pdbx_strand_id
1 'polypeptide(L)' 'MRTAWGESSEECRALDALWDYTDKYSWIPAFFPGQGAALPWDEQFAPKPAYYAIREALS' A
#
# COMPACT_ATOMS: atom_id res chain seq x y z
N MET A 1 -36.12 -0.33 18.99
CA MET A 1 -35.64 0.64 17.98
C MET A 1 -34.54 1.48 18.60
N ARG A 2 -33.29 1.23 18.20
CA ARG A 2 -32.15 2.10 18.53
C ARG A 2 -31.50 2.45 17.19
N THR A 3 -31.70 3.69 16.77
CA THR A 3 -30.98 4.29 15.66
C THR A 3 -29.56 4.58 16.16
N ALA A 4 -28.57 3.88 15.62
CA ALA A 4 -27.17 4.22 15.82
C ALA A 4 -26.41 3.74 14.59
N TRP A 5 -26.24 4.65 13.63
CA TRP A 5 -25.10 4.62 12.73
C TRP A 5 -23.86 4.81 13.60
N GLY A 6 -23.39 3.71 14.18
CA GLY A 6 -22.13 3.64 14.86
C GLY A 6 -21.16 2.99 13.91
N GLU A 7 -20.27 3.78 13.32
CA GLU A 7 -18.91 3.36 12.98
C GLU A 7 -18.12 4.64 12.72
N SER A 8 -17.13 4.85 13.58
CA SER A 8 -16.24 5.99 13.60
C SER A 8 -15.48 6.11 12.27
N SER A 9 -15.20 7.35 11.85
CA SER A 9 -14.22 7.62 10.78
C SER A 9 -12.78 7.55 11.28
N GLU A 10 -12.52 6.77 12.33
CA GLU A 10 -11.26 6.80 13.11
C GLU A 10 -10.33 5.61 12.84
N GLU A 11 -10.71 4.67 11.96
CA GLU A 11 -9.86 3.52 11.61
C GLU A 11 -9.58 3.46 10.10
N CYS A 12 -8.67 4.31 9.62
CA CYS A 12 -8.06 4.19 8.29
C CYS A 12 -7.12 2.97 8.23
N ARG A 13 -7.67 1.75 8.10
CA ARG A 13 -6.91 0.49 7.91
C ARG A 13 -6.41 0.25 6.48
N ALA A 14 -6.08 1.32 5.75
CA ALA A 14 -5.80 1.22 4.31
C ALA A 14 -4.47 0.50 3.98
N LEU A 15 -3.51 0.47 4.91
CA LEU A 15 -2.18 -0.10 4.67
C LEU A 15 -2.17 -1.64 4.62
N ASP A 16 -3.21 -2.30 5.14
CA ASP A 16 -3.36 -3.76 5.03
C ASP A 16 -3.73 -4.21 3.60
N ALA A 17 -4.14 -3.27 2.73
CA ALA A 17 -4.63 -3.53 1.38
C ALA A 17 -3.65 -3.07 0.29
N LEU A 18 -2.36 -3.36 0.46
CA LEU A 18 -1.40 -3.24 -0.64
C LEU A 18 -1.70 -4.28 -1.74
N TRP A 19 -1.68 -3.85 -3.00
CA TRP A 19 -1.88 -4.74 -4.15
C TRP A 19 -0.55 -5.43 -4.52
N ASP A 20 -0.07 -6.26 -3.59
CA ASP A 20 1.29 -6.82 -3.47
C ASP A 20 2.31 -5.86 -2.81
N TYR A 21 3.48 -6.37 -2.41
CA TYR A 21 4.52 -5.62 -1.68
C TYR A 21 5.81 -5.38 -2.51
N THR A 22 6.08 -6.19 -3.53
CA THR A 22 7.31 -6.10 -4.36
C THR A 22 7.01 -5.79 -5.82
N ASP A 23 7.81 -4.91 -6.41
CA ASP A 23 7.74 -4.58 -7.84
C ASP A 23 7.87 -5.82 -8.75
N LYS A 24 8.53 -6.89 -8.28
CA LYS A 24 8.72 -8.14 -9.02
C LYS A 24 7.42 -8.79 -9.49
N TYR A 25 6.38 -8.67 -8.68
CA TYR A 25 5.07 -9.29 -8.95
C TYR A 25 3.97 -8.25 -9.18
N SER A 26 4.36 -6.98 -9.36
CA SER A 26 3.41 -5.91 -9.64
C SER A 26 2.67 -6.15 -10.95
N TRP A 27 1.36 -5.98 -10.92
CA TRP A 27 0.49 -6.04 -12.10
C TRP A 27 0.64 -4.81 -13.01
N ILE A 28 1.25 -3.72 -12.52
CA ILE A 28 1.26 -2.41 -13.19
C ILE A 28 1.93 -2.47 -14.58
N PRO A 29 3.12 -3.07 -14.77
CA PRO A 29 3.75 -3.08 -16.10
C PRO A 29 2.93 -3.84 -17.15
N ALA A 30 2.08 -4.78 -16.74
CA ALA A 30 1.23 -5.54 -17.64
C ALA A 30 0.01 -4.74 -18.17
N PHE A 31 -0.49 -3.78 -17.37
CA PHE A 31 -1.65 -2.95 -17.73
C PHE A 31 -1.26 -1.55 -18.20
N PHE A 32 -0.12 -1.04 -17.75
CA PHE A 32 0.40 0.28 -18.08
C PHE A 32 1.86 0.17 -18.57
N PRO A 33 2.06 -0.13 -19.87
CA PRO A 33 3.40 -0.26 -20.43
C PRO A 33 4.24 1.00 -20.20
N GLY A 34 5.45 0.83 -19.67
CA GLY A 34 6.36 1.93 -19.33
C GLY A 34 6.14 2.56 -17.94
N GLN A 35 5.15 2.09 -17.19
CA GLN A 35 4.93 2.43 -15.77
C GLN A 35 5.21 1.22 -14.88
N GLY A 36 5.61 1.46 -13.63
CA GLY A 36 6.01 0.42 -12.69
C GLY A 36 6.62 1.03 -11.44
N ALA A 37 7.42 0.26 -10.72
CA ALA A 37 8.13 0.70 -9.52
C ALA A 37 7.21 1.35 -8.45
N ALA A 38 5.97 0.88 -8.33
CA ALA A 38 4.96 1.51 -7.48
C ALA A 38 4.94 0.97 -6.05
N LEU A 39 5.60 -0.17 -5.79
CA LEU A 39 5.53 -0.84 -4.50
C LEU A 39 6.72 -0.45 -3.61
N PRO A 40 6.62 -0.63 -2.28
CA PRO A 40 7.67 -0.15 -1.37
C PRO A 40 8.96 -0.99 -1.42
N TRP A 41 8.95 -2.15 -2.09
CA TRP A 41 10.14 -2.96 -2.36
C TRP A 41 10.38 -3.10 -3.86
N ASP A 42 11.65 -3.11 -4.25
CA ASP A 42 12.05 -3.34 -5.64
C ASP A 42 11.96 -4.83 -6.04
N GLU A 43 12.38 -5.13 -7.27
CA GLU A 43 12.37 -6.47 -7.84
C GLU A 43 13.39 -7.43 -7.19
N GLN A 44 14.38 -6.88 -6.47
CA GLN A 44 15.40 -7.61 -5.71
C GLN A 44 15.02 -7.76 -4.23
N PHE A 45 13.79 -7.38 -3.86
CA PHE A 45 13.29 -7.39 -2.49
C PHE A 45 14.02 -6.43 -1.55
N ALA A 46 14.70 -5.41 -2.08
CA ALA A 46 15.29 -4.35 -1.28
C ALA A 46 14.27 -3.22 -1.02
N PRO A 47 14.27 -2.64 0.20
CA PRO A 47 13.34 -1.57 0.56
C PRO A 47 13.68 -0.26 -0.16
N LYS A 48 12.66 0.39 -0.70
CA LYS A 48 12.75 1.70 -1.37
C LYS A 48 12.44 2.84 -0.38
N PRO A 49 12.72 4.11 -0.73
CA PRO A 49 12.39 5.26 0.13
C PRO A 49 10.93 5.28 0.63
N ALA A 50 9.99 4.79 -0.17
CA ALA A 50 8.58 4.66 0.21
C ALA A 50 8.35 3.77 1.44
N TYR A 51 9.11 2.67 1.60
CA TYR A 51 9.01 1.81 2.78
C TYR A 51 9.35 2.57 4.07
N TYR A 52 10.41 3.37 4.04
CA TYR A 52 10.85 4.14 5.19
C TYR A 52 9.86 5.26 5.55
N ALA A 53 9.29 5.93 4.55
CA ALA A 53 8.26 6.95 4.76
C ALA A 53 6.98 6.35 5.40
N ILE A 54 6.54 5.17 4.95
CA ILE A 54 5.40 4.46 5.57
C ILE A 54 5.73 4.10 7.02
N ARG A 55 6.94 3.59 7.29
CA ARG A 55 7.37 3.23 8.64
C ARG A 55 7.40 4.44 9.59
N GLU A 56 7.86 5.59 9.10
CA GLU A 56 7.87 6.84 9.88
C GLU A 56 6.47 7.39 10.14
N ALA A 57 5.56 7.30 9.17
CA ALA A 57 4.19 7.77 9.33
C ALA A 57 3.36 6.96 10.35
N LEU A 58 3.83 5.76 10.72
CA LEU A 58 3.13 4.82 11.61
C LEU A 58 3.84 4.57 12.94
N SER A 59 4.97 5.23 13.19
CA SER A 59 5.68 5.17 14.47
C SER A 59 5.10 6.16 15.47
#